data_AF-A0A0C9X0W2-F1
#
_entry.id   AF-A0A0C9X0W2-F1
#
_cell.length_a   1.000
_cell.length_b   1.000
_cell.length_c   1.000
_cell.angle_alpha   90.00
_cell.angle_beta   90.00
_cell.angle_gamma   90.00
#
_symmetry.space_group_name_H-M   'P 1'
#
loop_
_entity.id
_entity.type
_entity.pdbx_description
1 polymer ?
#
loop_
_entity_poly.entity_id
_entity_poly.type
_entity_poly.pdbx_seq_one_letter_code
_entity_poly.pdbx_strand_id
1 'polypeptide(L)'
;MTFCTTFLFSLVGPTIATVIPRADSITALSASQISAFKPFSYYAATAYCQPATVLNKSCGVNCDANTAFQPIAAGGDGAKIQFWYVGIDPSLKTVIVGHQGTDPSKIAPLLTDGNFFLESLNNTLFPGLNSSIEVHNKFADQHGKTANQILSATRAALQKSNFTLVTLVGHSLGAALALLDSVSMPQFLPGIQFKTIGYGLPRVGNQAFADYVDANVQLNHINNRKDFVPVIPLRTLGFVQPQGEKHIQDDLSWLDCPGNDNPDPRCSAGDVSSVSSGNLSNHDGPYDGVEMGGATCKNVTTTAITAAASTIHAGCGVLFLLATAFSLLHDPLQIL
;
A
#
# COMPACT_ATOMS: atom_id res chain seq x y z
N MET A 1 -79.96 23.81 31.30
CA MET A 1 -79.32 22.58 30.79
C MET A 1 -78.11 23.01 29.99
N THR A 2 -76.93 22.95 30.61
CA THR A 2 -75.68 23.51 30.08
C THR A 2 -74.98 22.42 29.27
N PHE A 3 -74.82 22.63 27.96
CA PHE A 3 -74.11 21.70 27.07
C PHE A 3 -72.60 21.86 27.27
N CYS A 4 -71.93 20.76 27.64
CA CYS A 4 -70.49 20.69 27.80
C CYS A 4 -69.88 20.08 26.52
N THR A 5 -69.22 20.90 25.71
CA THR A 5 -68.51 20.48 24.50
C THR A 5 -67.11 20.01 24.86
N THR A 6 -66.85 18.72 24.77
CA THR A 6 -65.51 18.13 24.93
C THR A 6 -64.70 18.31 23.64
N PHE A 7 -63.67 19.14 23.67
CA PHE A 7 -62.63 19.21 22.62
C PHE A 7 -61.62 18.07 22.83
N LEU A 8 -61.53 17.15 21.86
CA LEU A 8 -60.46 16.17 21.74
C LEU A 8 -59.25 16.84 21.09
N PHE A 9 -58.18 17.05 21.87
CA PHE A 9 -56.87 17.43 21.32
C PHE A 9 -56.15 16.17 20.83
N SER A 10 -56.00 16.02 19.52
CA SER A 10 -55.13 15.02 18.91
C SER A 10 -53.67 15.47 19.03
N LEU A 11 -52.90 14.79 19.88
CA LEU A 11 -51.44 14.91 19.95
C LEU A 11 -50.83 14.26 18.70
N VAL A 12 -50.44 15.07 17.73
CA VAL A 12 -49.58 14.65 16.62
C VAL A 12 -48.13 14.80 17.09
N GLY A 13 -47.52 13.70 17.54
CA GLY A 13 -46.09 13.66 17.86
C GLY A 13 -45.26 13.71 16.57
N PRO A 14 -44.09 14.39 16.56
CA PRO A 14 -43.21 14.37 15.41
C PRO A 14 -42.62 12.96 15.25
N THR A 15 -42.98 12.28 14.17
CA THR A 15 -42.27 11.07 13.72
C THR A 15 -40.88 11.49 13.26
N ILE A 16 -39.87 11.25 14.08
CA ILE A 16 -38.48 11.27 13.62
C ILE A 16 -38.37 10.09 12.65
N ALA A 17 -38.39 10.38 11.35
CA ALA A 17 -38.02 9.40 10.35
C ALA A 17 -36.54 9.07 10.58
N THR A 18 -36.28 7.94 11.23
CA THR A 18 -34.94 7.33 11.21
C THR A 18 -34.68 6.95 9.77
N VAL A 19 -33.85 7.73 9.08
CA VAL A 19 -33.21 7.30 7.84
C VAL A 19 -32.28 6.17 8.25
N ILE A 20 -32.78 4.93 8.21
CA ILE A 20 -31.92 3.75 8.25
C ILE A 20 -31.17 3.79 6.91
N PRO A 21 -29.84 4.03 6.91
CA PRO A 21 -29.07 3.90 5.67
C PRO A 21 -29.35 2.49 5.15
N ARG A 22 -29.72 2.34 3.87
CA ARG A 22 -29.69 1.01 3.26
C ARG A 22 -28.27 0.50 3.47
N ALA A 23 -28.12 -0.61 4.20
CA ALA A 23 -26.87 -1.33 4.20
C ALA A 23 -26.65 -1.74 2.74
N ASP A 24 -25.70 -1.12 2.06
CA ASP A 24 -25.24 -1.62 0.78
C ASP A 24 -24.85 -3.09 0.99
N SER A 25 -25.29 -3.95 0.07
CA SER A 25 -25.09 -5.38 0.20
C SER A 25 -23.64 -5.72 -0.10
N ILE A 26 -23.03 -6.58 0.72
CA ILE A 26 -21.74 -7.20 0.38
C ILE A 26 -21.89 -7.99 -0.91
N THR A 27 -21.01 -7.74 -1.88
CA THR A 27 -21.03 -8.40 -3.21
C THR A 27 -19.71 -9.10 -3.49
N ALA A 28 -19.77 -10.23 -4.20
CA ALA A 28 -18.56 -10.89 -4.67
C ALA A 28 -17.98 -10.15 -5.90
N LEU A 29 -16.67 -9.95 -5.93
CA LEU A 29 -15.97 -9.41 -7.09
C LEU A 29 -15.85 -10.46 -8.20
N SER A 30 -15.98 -10.03 -9.45
CA SER A 30 -15.67 -10.85 -10.60
C SER A 30 -14.16 -11.04 -10.78
N ALA A 31 -13.76 -12.09 -11.51
CA ALA A 31 -12.35 -12.32 -11.84
C ALA A 31 -11.70 -11.13 -12.56
N SER A 32 -12.45 -10.41 -13.41
CA SER A 32 -11.92 -9.22 -14.10
C SER A 32 -11.66 -8.07 -13.14
N GLN A 33 -12.54 -7.85 -12.15
CA GLN A 33 -12.34 -6.83 -11.12
C GLN A 33 -11.12 -7.15 -10.25
N ILE A 34 -10.94 -8.41 -9.86
CA ILE A 34 -9.77 -8.86 -9.09
C ILE A 34 -8.49 -8.65 -9.92
N SER A 35 -8.45 -9.13 -11.17
CA SER A 35 -7.28 -9.03 -12.04
C SER A 35 -6.84 -7.59 -12.32
N ALA A 36 -7.75 -6.61 -12.22
CA ALA A 36 -7.43 -5.20 -12.39
C ALA A 36 -6.54 -4.64 -11.27
N PHE A 37 -6.46 -5.30 -10.11
CA PHE A 37 -5.56 -4.93 -9.02
C PHE A 37 -4.15 -5.51 -9.18
N LYS A 38 -3.99 -6.61 -9.94
CA LYS A 38 -2.72 -7.36 -10.03
C LYS A 38 -1.49 -6.50 -10.37
N PRO A 39 -1.51 -5.57 -11.35
CA PRO A 39 -0.35 -4.72 -11.62
C PRO A 39 0.06 -3.89 -10.39
N PHE A 40 -0.95 -3.39 -9.66
CA PHE A 40 -0.76 -2.58 -8.45
C PHE A 40 -0.31 -3.42 -7.25
N SER A 41 -0.67 -4.71 -7.20
CA SER A 41 -0.16 -5.64 -6.19
C SER A 41 1.35 -5.83 -6.38
N TYR A 42 1.82 -6.00 -7.61
CA TYR A 42 3.26 -6.04 -7.90
C TYR A 42 3.95 -4.71 -7.64
N TYR A 43 3.28 -3.56 -7.85
CA TYR A 43 3.86 -2.27 -7.47
C TYR A 43 3.99 -2.11 -5.95
N ALA A 44 3.01 -2.54 -5.16
CA ALA A 44 3.13 -2.57 -3.71
C ALA A 44 4.26 -3.52 -3.25
N ALA A 45 4.38 -4.71 -3.87
CA ALA A 45 5.49 -5.64 -3.61
C ALA A 45 6.87 -5.03 -3.99
N THR A 46 6.95 -4.33 -5.13
CA THR A 46 8.16 -3.63 -5.60
C THR A 46 8.68 -2.61 -4.59
N ALA A 47 7.80 -2.01 -3.77
CA ALA A 47 8.19 -1.01 -2.79
C ALA A 47 9.09 -1.57 -1.68
N TYR A 48 9.15 -2.90 -1.50
CA TYR A 48 10.09 -3.56 -0.59
C TYR A 48 11.49 -3.72 -1.16
N CYS A 49 11.69 -3.41 -2.44
CA CYS A 49 12.96 -3.58 -3.12
C CYS A 49 13.85 -2.35 -2.89
N GLN A 50 15.17 -2.56 -2.89
CA GLN A 50 16.13 -1.48 -2.72
C GLN A 50 15.90 -0.38 -3.78
N PRO A 51 15.96 0.92 -3.43
CA PRO A 51 15.72 2.01 -4.37
C PRO A 51 16.56 1.91 -5.65
N ALA A 52 17.83 1.50 -5.51
CA ALA A 52 18.72 1.28 -6.65
C ALA A 52 18.24 0.17 -7.59
N THR A 53 17.66 -0.92 -7.06
CA THR A 53 17.13 -2.03 -7.88
C THR A 53 15.78 -1.71 -8.52
N VAL A 54 15.01 -0.79 -7.93
CA VAL A 54 13.80 -0.25 -8.57
C VAL A 54 14.19 0.67 -9.73
N LEU A 55 15.14 1.59 -9.51
CA LEU A 55 15.59 2.56 -10.52
C LEU A 55 16.23 1.90 -11.74
N ASN A 56 17.03 0.85 -11.54
CA ASN A 56 17.67 0.10 -12.63
C ASN A 56 16.76 -1.01 -13.22
N LYS A 57 15.53 -1.15 -12.71
CA LYS A 57 14.58 -2.22 -13.03
C LYS A 57 15.12 -3.64 -12.85
N SER A 58 16.02 -3.86 -11.89
CA SER A 58 16.63 -5.16 -11.58
C SER A 58 16.00 -5.80 -10.34
N CYS A 59 14.70 -5.59 -10.09
CA CYS A 59 14.03 -6.07 -8.88
C CYS A 59 13.33 -7.44 -9.04
N GLY A 60 13.77 -8.22 -10.03
CA GLY A 60 13.27 -9.57 -10.32
C GLY A 60 11.80 -9.58 -10.72
N VAL A 61 11.07 -10.63 -10.28
CA VAL A 61 9.66 -10.88 -10.64
C VAL A 61 8.76 -9.66 -10.44
N ASN A 62 9.05 -8.82 -9.45
CA ASN A 62 8.28 -7.61 -9.17
C ASN A 62 8.41 -6.56 -10.29
N CYS A 63 9.63 -6.35 -10.81
CA CYS A 63 9.90 -5.46 -11.94
C CYS A 63 9.42 -6.09 -13.26
N ASP A 64 9.62 -7.40 -13.41
CA ASP A 64 9.24 -8.14 -14.62
C ASP A 64 7.72 -8.19 -14.83
N ALA A 65 6.93 -8.08 -13.75
CA ALA A 65 5.48 -8.00 -13.83
C ALA A 65 4.96 -6.68 -14.43
N ASN A 66 5.75 -5.59 -14.36
CA ASN A 66 5.39 -4.26 -14.85
C ASN A 66 6.50 -3.66 -15.73
N THR A 67 6.89 -4.36 -16.80
CA THR A 67 8.04 -3.99 -17.65
C THR A 67 7.96 -2.59 -18.28
N ALA A 68 6.75 -2.07 -18.49
CA ALA A 68 6.50 -0.73 -19.02
C ALA A 68 6.88 0.39 -18.05
N PHE A 69 7.01 0.08 -16.75
CA PHE A 69 7.31 1.07 -15.71
C PHE A 69 8.60 1.83 -16.00
N GLN A 70 8.59 3.15 -15.86
CA GLN A 70 9.73 4.03 -16.04
C GLN A 70 10.01 4.76 -14.73
N PRO A 71 10.93 4.25 -13.88
CA PRO A 71 11.31 4.90 -12.64
C PRO A 71 11.82 6.32 -12.88
N ILE A 72 11.42 7.26 -12.01
CA ILE A 72 11.85 8.67 -12.02
C ILE A 72 12.72 8.97 -10.80
N ALA A 73 12.27 8.54 -9.62
CA ALA A 73 13.01 8.70 -8.38
C ALA A 73 12.69 7.55 -7.43
N ALA A 74 13.62 7.23 -6.55
CA ALA A 74 13.40 6.33 -5.43
C ALA A 74 14.32 6.74 -4.28
N GLY A 75 13.93 6.42 -3.04
CA GLY A 75 14.67 6.79 -1.85
C GLY A 75 14.26 6.00 -0.63
N GLY A 76 14.73 6.45 0.55
CA GLY A 76 14.58 5.73 1.81
C GLY A 76 15.73 4.76 2.09
N ASP A 77 15.82 4.30 3.34
CA ASP A 77 16.82 3.33 3.81
C ASP A 77 16.19 2.01 4.29
N GLY A 78 14.86 1.92 4.26
CA GLY A 78 14.09 0.74 4.67
C GLY A 78 14.14 0.47 6.17
N ALA A 79 14.62 1.45 6.94
CA ALA A 79 14.76 1.41 8.39
C ALA A 79 14.15 2.66 9.02
N LYS A 80 14.90 3.77 9.03
CA LYS A 80 14.42 5.06 9.57
C LYS A 80 13.43 5.72 8.62
N ILE A 81 13.67 5.60 7.33
CA ILE A 81 12.83 6.12 6.25
C ILE A 81 12.45 4.94 5.37
N GLN A 82 11.15 4.69 5.27
CA GLN A 82 10.64 3.61 4.42
C GLN A 82 11.06 3.86 2.97
N PHE A 83 11.34 2.79 2.22
CA PHE A 83 11.58 2.94 0.80
C PHE A 83 10.35 3.53 0.12
N TRP A 84 10.61 4.33 -0.89
CA TRP A 84 9.58 4.87 -1.75
C TRP A 84 10.13 4.98 -3.17
N TYR A 85 9.22 5.01 -4.14
CA TYR A 85 9.56 5.32 -5.52
C TYR A 85 8.43 6.06 -6.21
N VAL A 86 8.81 6.77 -7.28
CA VAL A 86 7.90 7.42 -8.22
C VAL A 86 8.33 7.05 -9.63
N GLY A 87 7.37 6.72 -10.49
CA GLY A 87 7.65 6.51 -11.91
C GLY A 87 6.41 6.59 -12.78
N ILE A 88 6.59 6.42 -14.08
CA ILE A 88 5.52 6.51 -15.08
C ILE A 88 5.21 5.08 -15.55
N ASP A 89 3.94 4.70 -15.57
CA ASP A 89 3.50 3.51 -16.31
C ASP A 89 2.69 3.95 -17.55
N PRO A 90 3.27 3.84 -18.76
CA PRO A 90 2.57 4.17 -20.00
C PRO A 90 1.43 3.22 -20.35
N SER A 91 1.49 1.96 -19.92
CA SER A 91 0.43 0.96 -20.17
C SER A 91 -0.81 1.23 -19.33
N LEU A 92 -0.60 1.61 -18.07
CA LEU A 92 -1.68 2.02 -17.16
C LEU A 92 -2.07 3.50 -17.28
N LYS A 93 -1.30 4.30 -18.03
CA LYS A 93 -1.47 5.75 -18.24
C LYS A 93 -1.55 6.54 -16.93
N THR A 94 -0.67 6.21 -15.99
CA THR A 94 -0.61 6.83 -14.67
C THR A 94 0.83 7.03 -14.22
N VAL A 95 1.05 8.04 -13.38
CA VAL A 95 2.22 8.07 -12.50
C VAL A 95 1.95 7.12 -11.34
N ILE A 96 2.92 6.30 -10.96
CA ILE A 96 2.85 5.39 -9.81
C ILE A 96 3.71 5.97 -8.69
N VAL A 97 3.15 6.04 -7.49
CA VAL A 97 3.88 6.34 -6.25
C VAL A 97 3.76 5.11 -5.35
N GLY A 98 4.89 4.49 -5.00
CA GLY A 98 4.92 3.30 -4.16
C GLY A 98 5.62 3.55 -2.83
N HIS A 99 5.05 3.06 -1.73
CA HIS A 99 5.63 3.11 -0.38
C HIS A 99 5.83 1.72 0.21
N GLN A 100 7.00 1.52 0.80
CA GLN A 100 7.31 0.31 1.56
C GLN A 100 6.48 0.25 2.84
N GLY A 101 6.02 -0.95 3.17
CA GLY A 101 5.54 -1.27 4.51
C GLY A 101 6.68 -1.46 5.51
N THR A 102 6.43 -2.27 6.54
CA THR A 102 7.49 -2.74 7.44
C THR A 102 7.43 -4.26 7.54
N ASP A 103 8.32 -4.87 8.32
CA ASP A 103 8.24 -6.30 8.62
C ASP A 103 7.01 -6.55 9.54
N PRO A 104 6.17 -7.56 9.28
CA PRO A 104 4.98 -7.82 10.08
C PRO A 104 5.26 -7.91 11.59
N SER A 105 6.38 -8.53 11.98
CA SER A 105 6.80 -8.65 13.38
C SER A 105 7.11 -7.31 14.07
N LYS A 106 7.32 -6.24 13.30
CA LYS A 106 7.53 -4.87 13.79
C LYS A 106 6.23 -4.05 13.83
N ILE A 107 5.14 -4.55 13.26
CA ILE A 107 3.85 -3.83 13.18
C ILE A 107 3.17 -3.76 14.56
N ALA A 108 3.19 -4.87 15.32
CA ALA A 108 2.49 -4.91 16.61
C ALA A 108 2.98 -3.81 17.58
N PRO A 109 4.29 -3.66 17.85
CA PRO A 109 4.76 -2.55 18.69
C PRO A 109 4.36 -1.16 18.15
N LEU A 110 4.44 -0.94 16.83
CA LEU A 110 4.11 0.36 16.22
C LEU A 110 2.65 0.80 16.39
N LEU A 111 1.74 -0.15 16.66
CA LEU A 111 0.28 0.07 16.70
C LEU A 111 -0.36 -0.30 18.04
N THR A 112 0.44 -0.80 19.01
CA THR A 112 0.00 -1.11 20.38
C THR A 112 0.85 -0.48 21.47
N ASP A 113 2.01 0.12 21.15
CA ASP A 113 2.86 0.78 22.15
C ASP A 113 2.22 2.06 22.70
N GLY A 114 2.46 2.38 23.98
CA GLY A 114 1.85 3.53 24.67
C GLY A 114 2.29 4.93 24.20
N ASN A 115 2.97 5.05 23.05
CA ASN A 115 3.52 6.30 22.51
C ASN A 115 2.94 6.71 21.15
N PHE A 116 1.90 6.03 20.66
CA PHE A 116 1.11 6.54 19.54
C PHE A 116 -0.19 7.21 20.01
N PHE A 117 -0.61 8.22 19.27
CA PHE A 117 -1.82 9.01 19.54
C PHE A 117 -2.32 9.65 18.24
N LEU A 118 -3.55 10.14 18.26
CA LEU A 118 -4.11 10.98 17.21
C LEU A 118 -3.48 12.37 17.30
N GLU A 119 -2.92 12.86 16.20
CA GLU A 119 -2.37 14.22 16.08
C GLU A 119 -2.98 14.96 14.91
N SER A 120 -3.13 16.28 15.05
CA SER A 120 -3.54 17.14 13.96
C SER A 120 -2.50 17.16 12.84
N LEU A 121 -2.96 17.20 11.59
CA LEU A 121 -2.10 17.25 10.42
C LEU A 121 -1.28 18.56 10.35
N ASN A 122 -0.03 18.44 9.90
CA ASN A 122 0.84 19.59 9.68
C ASN A 122 0.29 20.48 8.54
N ASN A 123 -0.08 21.73 8.83
CA ASN A 123 -0.69 22.63 7.85
C ASN A 123 0.21 23.02 6.66
N THR A 124 1.53 22.82 6.74
CA THR A 124 2.43 22.99 5.59
C THR A 124 2.33 21.82 4.61
N LEU A 125 2.07 20.61 5.11
CA LEU A 125 1.92 19.40 4.30
C LEU A 125 0.47 19.12 3.93
N PHE A 126 -0.49 19.64 4.70
CA PHE A 126 -1.92 19.43 4.52
C PHE A 126 -2.68 20.76 4.62
N PRO A 127 -2.38 21.73 3.74
CA PRO A 127 -2.94 23.07 3.87
C PRO A 127 -4.45 23.06 3.70
N GLY A 128 -5.16 23.80 4.57
CA GLY A 128 -6.60 24.04 4.44
C GLY A 128 -7.51 22.92 4.97
N LEU A 129 -6.93 21.86 5.55
CA LEU A 129 -7.74 20.81 6.19
C LEU A 129 -8.24 21.26 7.58
N ASN A 130 -9.42 20.76 7.96
CA ASN A 130 -10.03 21.05 9.25
C ASN A 130 -9.19 20.47 10.39
N SER A 131 -8.98 21.21 11.47
CA SER A 131 -8.18 20.78 12.62
C SER A 131 -8.75 19.58 13.40
N SER A 132 -10.02 19.24 13.19
CA SER A 132 -10.63 18.01 13.71
C SER A 132 -10.14 16.74 12.99
N ILE A 133 -9.49 16.87 11.83
CA ILE A 133 -8.87 15.75 11.13
C ILE A 133 -7.55 15.43 11.83
N GLU A 134 -7.52 14.27 12.48
CA GLU A 134 -6.35 13.77 13.20
C GLU A 134 -5.96 12.39 12.69
N VAL A 135 -4.66 12.13 12.66
CA VAL A 135 -4.07 10.88 12.18
C VAL A 135 -3.07 10.32 13.17
N HIS A 136 -2.69 9.07 12.98
CA HIS A 136 -1.66 8.42 13.77
C HIS A 136 -0.33 9.17 13.68
N ASN A 137 0.20 9.64 14.82
CA ASN A 137 1.39 10.47 14.87
C ASN A 137 2.63 9.86 14.20
N LYS A 138 2.84 8.55 14.30
CA LYS A 138 3.98 7.90 13.63
C LYS A 138 3.81 7.79 12.11
N PHE A 139 2.57 7.75 11.63
CA PHE A 139 2.32 7.74 10.18
C PHE A 139 2.54 9.14 9.61
N ALA A 140 2.05 10.18 10.29
CA ALA A 140 2.29 11.56 9.90
C ALA A 140 3.78 11.96 9.96
N ASP A 141 4.52 11.59 11.01
CA ASP A 141 5.98 11.77 11.07
C ASP A 141 6.70 11.10 9.90
N GLN A 142 6.34 9.84 9.63
CA GLN A 142 7.01 9.08 8.57
C GLN A 142 6.69 9.62 7.17
N HIS A 143 5.44 10.03 6.91
CA HIS A 143 5.05 10.71 5.68
C HIS A 143 5.81 12.05 5.54
N GLY A 144 5.91 12.84 6.61
CA GLY A 144 6.58 14.14 6.59
C GLY A 144 8.06 14.08 6.17
N LYS A 145 8.76 12.97 6.43
CA LYS A 145 10.16 12.77 6.03
C LYS A 145 10.37 12.70 4.51
N THR A 146 9.36 12.27 3.75
CA THR A 146 9.48 12.00 2.31
C THR A 146 8.52 12.81 1.44
N ALA A 147 7.46 13.39 2.01
CA ALA A 147 6.39 14.09 1.30
C ALA A 147 6.90 15.08 0.23
N ASN A 148 7.85 15.96 0.57
CA ASN A 148 8.37 16.95 -0.37
C ASN A 148 9.17 16.33 -1.53
N GLN A 149 9.94 15.27 -1.26
CA GLN A 149 10.73 14.57 -2.27
C GLN A 149 9.81 13.83 -3.25
N ILE A 150 8.80 13.15 -2.72
CA ILE A 150 7.82 12.40 -3.51
C ILE A 150 6.94 13.35 -4.31
N LEU A 151 6.46 14.46 -3.73
CA LEU A 151 5.69 15.49 -4.45
C LEU A 151 6.50 16.08 -5.62
N SER A 152 7.78 16.38 -5.39
CA SER A 152 8.67 16.89 -6.44
C SER A 152 8.87 15.88 -7.57
N ALA A 153 9.15 14.62 -7.23
CA ALA A 153 9.30 13.54 -8.21
C ALA A 153 8.00 13.27 -8.98
N THR A 154 6.84 13.33 -8.31
CA THR A 154 5.51 13.16 -8.91
C THR A 154 5.24 14.27 -9.91
N ARG A 155 5.55 15.53 -9.57
CA ARG A 155 5.43 16.66 -10.50
C ARG A 155 6.31 16.46 -11.74
N ALA A 156 7.55 16.01 -11.56
CA ALA A 156 8.45 15.73 -12.68
C ALA A 156 7.92 14.59 -13.58
N ALA A 157 7.38 13.53 -12.99
CA ALA A 157 6.78 12.41 -13.71
C ALA A 157 5.54 12.83 -14.53
N LEU A 158 4.68 13.66 -13.94
CA LEU A 158 3.49 14.22 -14.61
C LEU A 158 3.89 15.12 -15.79
N GLN A 159 4.86 16.03 -15.57
CA GLN A 159 5.38 16.91 -16.63
C GLN A 159 6.00 16.11 -17.79
N LYS A 160 6.72 15.03 -17.50
CA LYS A 160 7.37 14.19 -18.51
C LYS A 160 6.37 13.35 -19.32
N SER A 161 5.28 12.91 -18.70
CA SER A 161 4.30 12.01 -19.32
C SER A 161 3.09 12.72 -19.93
N ASN A 162 2.78 13.95 -19.48
CA ASN A 162 1.51 14.64 -19.71
C ASN A 162 0.28 13.86 -19.19
N PHE A 163 0.48 12.92 -18.26
CA PHE A 163 -0.63 12.23 -17.62
C PHE A 163 -1.30 13.12 -16.57
N THR A 164 -2.57 12.84 -16.30
CA THR A 164 -3.39 13.55 -15.31
C THR A 164 -3.88 12.62 -14.20
N LEU A 165 -3.30 11.41 -14.11
CA LEU A 165 -3.61 10.42 -13.09
C LEU A 165 -2.34 10.03 -12.32
N VAL A 166 -2.44 10.04 -10.99
CA VAL A 166 -1.48 9.47 -10.06
C VAL A 166 -2.16 8.32 -9.33
N THR A 167 -1.54 7.14 -9.34
CA THR A 167 -1.98 5.99 -8.55
C THR A 167 -0.96 5.75 -7.44
N LEU A 168 -1.41 5.88 -6.20
CA LEU A 168 -0.62 5.63 -5.01
C LEU A 168 -0.87 4.22 -4.53
N VAL A 169 0.21 3.52 -4.21
CA VAL A 169 0.15 2.13 -3.75
C VAL A 169 1.05 1.92 -2.56
N GLY A 170 0.65 0.98 -1.70
CA GLY A 170 1.47 0.57 -0.59
C GLY A 170 0.86 -0.60 0.15
N HIS A 171 1.70 -1.29 0.91
CA HIS A 171 1.31 -2.39 1.78
C HIS A 171 1.63 -2.03 3.22
N SER A 172 0.81 -2.46 4.19
CA SER A 172 1.09 -2.26 5.62
C SER A 172 1.23 -0.76 5.96
N LEU A 173 2.29 -0.37 6.68
CA LEU A 173 2.70 1.03 6.87
C LEU A 173 2.69 1.83 5.55
N GLY A 174 3.13 1.24 4.43
CA GLY A 174 3.16 1.89 3.13
C GLY A 174 1.77 2.22 2.59
N ALA A 175 0.75 1.42 2.93
CA ALA A 175 -0.63 1.73 2.59
C ALA A 175 -1.12 2.98 3.33
N ALA A 176 -0.73 3.14 4.61
CA ALA A 176 -1.04 4.34 5.39
C ALA A 176 -0.34 5.59 4.81
N LEU A 177 0.93 5.46 4.42
CA LEU A 177 1.68 6.56 3.78
C LEU A 177 1.10 6.94 2.42
N ALA A 178 0.70 5.96 1.60
CA ALA A 178 0.04 6.20 0.33
C ALA A 178 -1.33 6.91 0.51
N LEU A 179 -2.09 6.56 1.55
CA LEU A 179 -3.34 7.26 1.87
C LEU A 179 -3.09 8.71 2.31
N LEU A 180 -2.07 8.95 3.14
CA LEU A 180 -1.68 10.32 3.52
C LEU A 180 -1.24 11.17 2.32
N ASP A 181 -0.44 10.60 1.41
CA ASP A 181 -0.08 11.29 0.15
C ASP A 181 -1.33 11.62 -0.68
N SER A 182 -2.34 10.75 -0.67
CA SER A 182 -3.59 10.95 -1.42
C SER A 182 -4.46 12.07 -0.85
N VAL A 183 -4.25 12.43 0.41
CA VAL A 183 -4.89 13.57 1.08
C VAL A 183 -4.05 14.85 0.89
N SER A 184 -2.72 14.73 0.94
CA SER A 184 -1.74 15.82 0.84
C SER A 184 -1.57 16.36 -0.59
N MET A 185 -1.23 15.49 -1.55
CA MET A 185 -0.83 15.89 -2.91
C MET A 185 -1.90 16.65 -3.71
N PRO A 186 -3.22 16.36 -3.60
CA PRO A 186 -4.23 17.15 -4.30
C PRO A 186 -4.18 18.64 -3.97
N GLN A 187 -3.72 19.01 -2.77
CA GLN A 187 -3.58 20.42 -2.36
C GLN A 187 -2.48 21.17 -3.14
N PHE A 188 -1.52 20.44 -3.73
CA PHE A 188 -0.37 21.01 -4.44
C PHE A 188 -0.35 20.72 -5.94
N LEU A 189 -1.27 19.87 -6.41
CA LEU A 189 -1.37 19.40 -7.79
C LEU A 189 -2.81 19.54 -8.29
N PRO A 190 -3.34 20.78 -8.40
CA PRO A 190 -4.71 20.99 -8.86
C PRO A 190 -4.90 20.45 -10.28
N GLY A 191 -6.04 19.82 -10.53
CA GLY A 191 -6.39 19.23 -11.83
C GLY A 191 -5.82 17.84 -12.08
N ILE A 192 -5.04 17.28 -11.15
CA ILE A 192 -4.57 15.89 -11.18
C ILE A 192 -5.56 15.00 -10.43
N GLN A 193 -5.88 13.86 -11.02
CA GLN A 193 -6.70 12.82 -10.39
C GLN A 193 -5.80 11.88 -9.59
N PHE A 194 -6.29 11.46 -8.43
CA PHE A 194 -5.59 10.56 -7.53
C PHE A 194 -6.44 9.31 -7.29
N LYS A 195 -5.78 8.15 -7.34
CA LYS A 195 -6.33 6.85 -6.98
C LYS A 195 -5.39 6.19 -5.97
N THR A 196 -5.95 5.56 -4.95
CA THR A 196 -5.16 4.91 -3.90
C THR A 196 -5.54 3.43 -3.84
N ILE A 197 -4.53 2.57 -3.84
CA ILE A 197 -4.70 1.12 -3.64
C ILE A 197 -3.79 0.68 -2.50
N GLY A 198 -4.39 0.49 -1.32
CA GLY A 198 -3.70 -0.01 -0.13
C GLY A 198 -3.88 -1.51 0.03
N TYR A 199 -2.87 -2.19 0.57
CA TYR A 199 -2.93 -3.60 0.95
C TYR A 199 -2.64 -3.74 2.44
N GLY A 200 -3.49 -4.43 3.20
CA GLY A 200 -3.35 -4.53 4.64
C GLY A 200 -3.28 -3.15 5.32
N LEU A 201 -4.15 -2.22 4.90
CA LEU A 201 -4.13 -0.82 5.34
C LEU A 201 -4.51 -0.73 6.83
N PRO A 202 -3.62 -0.32 7.76
CA PRO A 202 -4.04 -0.06 9.14
C PRO A 202 -4.96 1.17 9.21
N ARG A 203 -5.74 1.29 10.28
CA ARG A 203 -6.53 2.51 10.52
C ARG A 203 -5.60 3.71 10.65
N VAL A 204 -5.81 4.73 9.84
CA VAL A 204 -4.86 5.86 9.72
C VAL A 204 -5.22 7.03 10.63
N GLY A 205 -6.51 7.31 10.84
CA GLY A 205 -6.95 8.48 11.60
C GLY A 205 -8.31 8.32 12.23
N ASN A 206 -8.81 9.45 12.73
CA ASN A 206 -10.09 9.50 13.44
C ASN A 206 -11.30 9.49 12.48
N GLN A 207 -12.52 9.57 13.02
CA GLN A 207 -13.74 9.61 12.21
C GLN A 207 -13.74 10.79 11.21
N ALA A 208 -13.28 11.97 11.62
CA ALA A 208 -13.22 13.13 10.72
C ALA A 208 -12.25 12.90 9.55
N PHE A 209 -11.13 12.20 9.78
CA PHE A 209 -10.24 11.75 8.71
C PHE A 209 -10.92 10.73 7.78
N ALA A 210 -11.61 9.73 8.33
CA ALA A 210 -12.32 8.74 7.52
C ALA A 210 -13.42 9.39 6.65
N ASP A 211 -14.22 10.29 7.23
CA ASP A 211 -15.25 11.05 6.51
C ASP A 211 -14.65 11.91 5.38
N TYR A 212 -13.48 12.53 5.63
CA TYR A 212 -12.77 13.29 4.61
C TYR A 212 -12.31 12.38 3.46
N VAL A 213 -11.73 11.22 3.78
CA VAL A 213 -11.28 10.24 2.78
C VAL A 213 -12.46 9.76 1.94
N ASP A 214 -13.57 9.38 2.57
CA ASP A 214 -14.77 8.91 1.88
C ASP A 214 -15.35 9.95 0.91
N ALA A 215 -15.24 11.24 1.25
CA ALA A 215 -15.75 12.33 0.44
C ALA A 215 -14.80 12.78 -0.68
N ASN A 216 -13.47 12.59 -0.53
CA ASN A 216 -12.48 13.28 -1.37
C ASN A 216 -11.43 12.37 -2.02
N VAL A 217 -11.32 11.10 -1.62
CA VAL A 217 -10.25 10.19 -2.07
C VAL A 217 -10.83 8.95 -2.73
N GLN A 218 -10.31 8.58 -3.90
CA GLN A 218 -10.64 7.31 -4.55
C GLN A 218 -9.80 6.17 -3.94
N LEU A 219 -10.29 5.59 -2.84
CA LEU A 219 -9.60 4.53 -2.11
C LEU A 219 -10.17 3.14 -2.45
N ASN A 220 -9.28 2.19 -2.74
CA ASN A 220 -9.54 0.77 -2.51
C ASN A 220 -8.49 0.26 -1.52
N HIS A 221 -8.93 -0.44 -0.47
CA HIS A 221 -8.02 -1.13 0.43
C HIS A 221 -8.35 -2.62 0.47
N ILE A 222 -7.34 -3.44 0.26
CA ILE A 222 -7.48 -4.88 0.06
C ILE A 222 -6.92 -5.57 1.31
N ASN A 223 -7.77 -6.31 1.99
CA ASN A 223 -7.45 -6.96 3.26
C ASN A 223 -7.51 -8.47 3.07
N ASN A 224 -6.54 -9.19 3.64
CA ASN A 224 -6.37 -10.60 3.39
C ASN A 224 -6.77 -11.44 4.59
N ARG A 225 -7.83 -12.23 4.45
CA ARG A 225 -8.30 -13.21 5.44
C ARG A 225 -8.36 -12.58 6.83
N LYS A 226 -7.74 -13.22 7.81
CA LYS A 226 -7.74 -12.76 9.20
C LYS A 226 -6.55 -11.88 9.54
N ASP A 227 -5.95 -11.19 8.57
CA ASP A 227 -4.95 -10.16 8.85
C ASP A 227 -5.53 -9.13 9.84
N PHE A 228 -4.88 -8.96 11.00
CA PHE A 228 -5.36 -8.01 12.00
C PHE A 228 -4.90 -6.57 11.75
N VAL A 229 -3.93 -6.33 10.85
CA VAL A 229 -3.39 -4.99 10.64
C VAL A 229 -4.48 -3.98 10.24
N PRO A 230 -5.45 -4.32 9.36
CA PRO A 230 -6.56 -3.43 9.03
C PRO A 230 -7.51 -3.09 10.17
N VAL A 231 -7.49 -3.88 11.25
CA VAL A 231 -8.33 -3.63 12.43
C VAL A 231 -7.56 -3.01 13.59
N ILE A 232 -6.38 -2.45 13.34
CA ILE A 232 -5.61 -1.67 14.31
C ILE A 232 -5.11 -0.34 13.73
N PRO A 233 -4.88 0.71 14.55
CA PRO A 233 -5.20 0.79 15.99
C PRO A 233 -6.70 0.67 16.28
N LEU A 234 -7.06 0.34 17.53
CA LEU A 234 -8.44 0.01 17.91
C LEU A 234 -9.39 1.21 17.80
N ARG A 235 -10.66 0.95 17.45
CA ARG A 235 -11.74 1.95 17.43
C ARG A 235 -11.97 2.65 18.77
N THR A 236 -11.72 1.94 19.87
CA THR A 236 -11.80 2.49 21.23
C THR A 236 -10.75 3.57 21.51
N LEU A 237 -9.71 3.67 20.68
CA LEU A 237 -8.70 4.73 20.70
C LEU A 237 -9.03 5.88 19.74
N GLY A 238 -10.23 5.87 19.14
CA GLY A 238 -10.71 6.93 18.24
C GLY A 238 -10.38 6.73 16.76
N PHE A 239 -9.72 5.62 16.38
CA PHE A 239 -9.35 5.33 14.99
C PHE A 239 -10.49 4.67 14.21
N VAL A 240 -10.66 5.06 12.95
CA VAL A 240 -11.71 4.53 12.07
C VAL A 240 -11.14 4.22 10.69
N GLN A 241 -11.51 3.07 10.14
CA GLN A 241 -11.15 2.72 8.77
C GLN A 241 -12.15 3.36 7.78
N PRO A 242 -11.69 4.06 6.72
CA PRO A 242 -12.57 4.57 5.66
C PRO A 242 -13.17 3.46 4.78
N GLN A 243 -14.10 3.84 3.91
CA GLN A 243 -14.73 2.96 2.93
C GLN A 243 -13.74 2.43 1.89
N GLY A 244 -14.22 1.49 1.06
CA GLY A 244 -13.47 0.96 -0.08
C GLY A 244 -12.84 -0.40 0.14
N GLU A 245 -13.21 -1.11 1.20
CA GLU A 245 -12.68 -2.43 1.54
C GLU A 245 -12.98 -3.47 0.44
N LYS A 246 -11.95 -4.24 0.09
CA LYS A 246 -12.04 -5.50 -0.65
C LYS A 246 -11.48 -6.61 0.24
N HIS A 247 -12.34 -7.49 0.74
CA HIS A 247 -11.94 -8.54 1.69
C HIS A 247 -11.71 -9.88 0.99
N ILE A 248 -10.50 -10.42 1.07
CA ILE A 248 -10.16 -11.76 0.58
C ILE A 248 -10.54 -12.78 1.66
N GLN A 249 -11.44 -13.70 1.33
CA GLN A 249 -11.88 -14.75 2.24
C GLN A 249 -10.87 -15.91 2.32
N ASP A 250 -11.07 -16.83 3.28
CA ASP A 250 -10.24 -18.02 3.44
C ASP A 250 -10.20 -18.91 2.17
N ASP A 251 -11.32 -18.97 1.44
CA ASP A 251 -11.47 -19.69 0.16
C ASP A 251 -10.93 -18.92 -1.06
N LEU A 252 -10.26 -17.78 -0.83
CA LEU A 252 -9.70 -16.86 -1.83
C LEU A 252 -10.74 -16.11 -2.68
N SER A 253 -12.02 -16.19 -2.37
CA SER A 253 -13.02 -15.28 -2.95
C SER A 253 -12.82 -13.85 -2.44
N TRP A 254 -13.17 -12.85 -3.25
CA TRP A 254 -13.06 -11.43 -2.88
C TRP A 254 -14.44 -10.83 -2.74
N LEU A 255 -14.66 -10.10 -1.65
CA LEU A 255 -15.90 -9.40 -1.37
C LEU A 255 -15.70 -7.88 -1.34
N ASP A 256 -16.64 -7.13 -1.88
CA ASP A 256 -16.76 -5.70 -1.70
C ASP A 256 -17.50 -5.42 -0.39
N CYS A 257 -16.82 -4.78 0.55
CA CYS A 257 -17.30 -4.51 1.89
C CYS A 257 -17.64 -3.02 2.02
N PRO A 258 -18.94 -2.67 2.06
CA PRO A 258 -19.35 -1.26 2.08
C PRO A 258 -19.24 -0.66 3.48
N GLY A 259 -19.07 0.66 3.52
CA GLY A 259 -19.03 1.42 4.78
C GLY A 259 -17.69 1.34 5.51
N ASN A 260 -17.62 2.09 6.60
CA ASN A 260 -16.45 2.23 7.47
C ASN A 260 -16.49 1.14 8.54
N ASP A 261 -15.38 0.41 8.74
CA ASP A 261 -15.28 -0.66 9.73
C ASP A 261 -16.52 -1.60 9.73
N ASN A 262 -16.86 -2.16 8.57
CA ASN A 262 -18.06 -2.97 8.40
C ASN A 262 -18.06 -4.16 9.39
N PRO A 263 -19.06 -4.26 10.30
CA PRO A 263 -19.07 -5.27 11.35
C PRO A 263 -19.53 -6.66 10.89
N ASP A 264 -19.90 -6.83 9.61
CA ASP A 264 -20.26 -8.13 9.06
C ASP A 264 -19.06 -9.09 9.17
N PRO A 265 -19.24 -10.34 9.66
CA PRO A 265 -18.15 -11.31 9.80
C PRO A 265 -17.43 -11.68 8.49
N ARG A 266 -17.94 -11.26 7.33
CA ARG A 266 -17.30 -11.44 6.02
C ARG A 266 -16.38 -10.28 5.62
N CYS A 267 -16.29 -9.24 6.45
CA CYS A 267 -15.41 -8.08 6.28
C CYS A 267 -14.41 -8.01 7.45
N SER A 268 -13.27 -7.35 7.27
CA SER A 268 -12.14 -7.42 8.22
C SER A 268 -12.54 -7.05 9.65
N ALA A 269 -13.32 -5.99 9.83
CA ALA A 269 -13.70 -5.51 11.16
C ALA A 269 -14.64 -6.46 11.91
N GLY A 270 -15.46 -7.24 11.19
CA GLY A 270 -16.28 -8.30 11.78
C GLY A 270 -15.54 -9.63 11.93
N ASP A 271 -14.74 -10.02 10.94
CA ASP A 271 -13.98 -11.28 10.91
C ASP A 271 -12.86 -11.29 11.98
N VAL A 272 -12.22 -10.15 12.18
CA VAL A 272 -11.21 -9.91 13.22
C VAL A 272 -11.79 -9.04 14.34
N SER A 273 -12.75 -9.61 15.07
CA SER A 273 -13.41 -8.95 16.21
C SER A 273 -12.47 -8.52 17.34
N SER A 274 -11.28 -9.12 17.44
CA SER A 274 -10.20 -8.68 18.31
C SER A 274 -8.83 -9.03 17.71
N VAL A 275 -7.76 -8.34 18.14
CA VAL A 275 -6.39 -8.63 17.66
C VAL A 275 -6.02 -10.10 17.87
N SER A 276 -6.52 -10.74 18.93
CA SER A 276 -6.25 -12.15 19.22
C SER A 276 -6.99 -13.14 18.31
N SER A 277 -8.06 -12.71 17.62
CA SER A 277 -8.74 -13.55 16.63
C SER A 277 -8.11 -13.44 15.24
N GLY A 278 -7.17 -12.52 15.04
CA GLY A 278 -6.47 -12.33 13.80
C GLY A 278 -5.17 -13.13 13.69
N ASN A 279 -4.60 -13.14 12.49
CA ASN A 279 -3.42 -13.91 12.12
C ASN A 279 -2.49 -13.06 11.25
N LEU A 280 -1.40 -12.59 11.83
CA LEU A 280 -0.37 -11.79 11.16
C LEU A 280 0.26 -12.50 9.94
N SER A 281 0.25 -13.83 9.89
CA SER A 281 0.77 -14.56 8.73
C SER A 281 -0.07 -14.36 7.46
N ASN A 282 -1.28 -13.80 7.57
CA ASN A 282 -2.09 -13.42 6.42
C ASN A 282 -1.74 -12.01 5.91
N HIS A 283 -0.93 -11.24 6.63
CA HIS A 283 -0.64 -9.86 6.25
C HIS A 283 0.10 -9.76 4.91
N ASP A 284 1.11 -10.62 4.70
CA ASP A 284 1.97 -10.55 3.51
C ASP A 284 1.27 -11.06 2.23
N GLY A 285 0.12 -11.75 2.34
CA GLY A 285 -0.64 -12.23 1.19
C GLY A 285 -1.12 -13.68 1.32
N PRO A 286 -1.58 -14.28 0.21
CA PRO A 286 -1.50 -13.76 -1.17
C PRO A 286 -2.59 -12.73 -1.51
N TYR A 287 -2.21 -11.69 -2.24
CA TYR A 287 -3.13 -10.73 -2.88
C TYR A 287 -3.24 -11.05 -4.37
N ASP A 288 -4.25 -11.84 -4.74
CA ASP A 288 -4.36 -12.45 -6.09
C ASP A 288 -3.07 -13.18 -6.48
N GLY A 289 -2.54 -14.02 -5.59
CA GLY A 289 -1.30 -14.78 -5.79
C GLY A 289 0.00 -13.97 -5.70
N VAL A 290 -0.06 -12.67 -5.37
CA VAL A 290 1.13 -11.84 -5.11
C VAL A 290 1.38 -11.78 -3.61
N GLU A 291 2.56 -12.22 -3.18
CA GLU A 291 3.07 -11.99 -1.83
C GLU A 291 3.77 -10.62 -1.76
N MET A 292 3.69 -9.96 -0.62
CA MET A 292 4.31 -8.66 -0.32
C MET A 292 5.17 -8.80 0.93
N GLY A 293 6.18 -7.94 1.09
CA GLY A 293 7.10 -8.00 2.23
C GLY A 293 8.56 -8.08 1.81
N GLY A 294 9.46 -7.86 2.76
CA GLY A 294 10.90 -7.74 2.50
C GLY A 294 11.54 -8.98 1.87
N ALA A 295 10.92 -10.16 1.99
CA ALA A 295 11.41 -11.40 1.39
C ALA A 295 11.27 -11.43 -0.15
N THR A 296 10.29 -10.71 -0.72
CA THR A 296 9.99 -10.76 -2.16
C THR A 296 11.08 -10.14 -3.02
N CYS A 297 11.92 -9.28 -2.42
CA CYS A 297 13.00 -8.57 -3.10
C CYS A 297 14.41 -9.10 -2.77
N LYS A 298 14.54 -10.15 -1.96
CA LYS A 298 15.84 -10.70 -1.51
C LYS A 298 16.55 -11.60 -2.53
N ASN A 299 15.91 -11.95 -3.64
CA ASN A 299 16.43 -12.94 -4.59
C ASN A 299 17.18 -12.37 -5.82
N VAL A 300 17.61 -11.11 -5.81
CA VAL A 300 18.39 -10.55 -6.95
C VAL A 300 19.91 -10.66 -6.74
N THR A 301 20.37 -11.78 -6.18
CA THR A 301 21.79 -12.13 -6.20
C THR A 301 21.95 -13.53 -6.74
N THR A 302 22.71 -13.64 -7.84
CA THR A 302 23.36 -14.86 -8.37
C THR A 302 22.56 -15.85 -9.23
N THR A 303 21.92 -15.41 -10.32
CA THR A 303 21.63 -16.34 -11.44
C THR A 303 21.73 -15.71 -12.84
N ALA A 304 22.48 -14.62 -12.99
CA ALA A 304 22.66 -13.95 -14.28
C ALA A 304 24.12 -13.89 -14.78
N ILE A 305 25.01 -14.78 -14.30
CA ILE A 305 26.41 -14.85 -14.79
C ILE A 305 26.78 -16.22 -15.40
N THR A 306 25.99 -17.29 -15.22
CA THR A 306 26.32 -18.62 -15.76
C THR A 306 25.69 -18.98 -17.11
N ALA A 307 25.02 -18.04 -17.81
CA ALA A 307 24.41 -18.31 -19.12
C ALA A 307 25.16 -17.69 -20.32
N ALA A 308 26.36 -17.13 -20.14
CA ALA A 308 27.15 -16.50 -21.21
C ALA A 308 28.53 -17.15 -21.43
N ALA A 309 28.68 -18.42 -21.08
CA ALA A 309 29.89 -19.21 -21.40
C ALA A 309 29.52 -20.62 -21.84
N SER A 310 28.67 -20.76 -22.85
CA SER A 310 28.44 -22.04 -23.56
C SER A 310 27.87 -21.83 -24.96
N THR A 311 28.52 -20.97 -25.77
CA THR A 311 28.33 -20.95 -27.22
C THR A 311 29.62 -20.53 -27.92
N ILE A 312 30.70 -21.29 -27.75
CA ILE A 312 31.84 -21.26 -28.68
C ILE A 312 32.29 -22.72 -28.93
N HIS A 313 32.15 -23.14 -30.20
CA HIS A 313 32.73 -24.31 -30.85
C HIS A 313 32.16 -25.71 -30.57
N ALA A 314 31.11 -26.06 -31.31
CA ALA A 314 31.00 -27.39 -31.91
C ALA A 314 31.37 -27.28 -33.39
N GLY A 315 32.58 -27.73 -33.74
CA GLY A 315 33.06 -27.75 -35.12
C GLY A 315 34.48 -28.29 -35.23
N CYS A 316 34.58 -29.59 -35.49
CA CYS A 316 35.76 -30.32 -35.99
C CYS A 316 37.02 -30.42 -35.11
N GLY A 317 37.25 -31.64 -34.61
CA GLY A 317 38.46 -32.37 -35.02
C GLY A 317 39.59 -32.53 -34.01
N VAL A 318 39.89 -33.80 -33.74
CA VAL A 318 41.25 -34.36 -33.54
C VAL A 318 41.92 -34.18 -32.17
N LEU A 319 41.86 -35.27 -31.38
CA LEU A 319 43.01 -36.04 -30.87
C LEU A 319 44.17 -35.28 -30.17
N PHE A 320 44.29 -35.45 -28.85
CA PHE A 320 45.41 -36.11 -28.14
C PHE A 320 45.43 -35.72 -26.65
N LEU A 321 45.36 -36.72 -25.76
CA LEU A 321 45.86 -36.61 -24.39
C LEU A 321 47.39 -36.79 -24.43
N LEU A 322 48.14 -35.89 -23.81
CA LEU A 322 49.40 -36.23 -23.16
C LEU A 322 49.77 -35.20 -22.09
N ALA A 323 50.00 -35.73 -20.90
CA ALA A 323 50.58 -35.05 -19.75
C ALA A 323 52.03 -34.63 -20.01
N THR A 324 52.51 -33.57 -19.35
CA THR A 324 53.72 -33.57 -18.52
C THR A 324 53.92 -32.23 -17.82
N ALA A 325 54.39 -32.30 -16.58
CA ALA A 325 54.84 -31.20 -15.76
C ALA A 325 56.12 -30.55 -16.30
N PHE A 326 56.35 -29.28 -16.00
CA PHE A 326 57.69 -28.72 -15.81
C PHE A 326 57.67 -27.54 -14.83
N SER A 327 58.59 -27.59 -13.89
CA SER A 327 58.82 -26.63 -12.81
C SER A 327 59.74 -25.47 -13.26
N LEU A 328 59.81 -24.47 -12.38
CA LEU A 328 60.97 -23.60 -12.06
C LEU A 328 61.09 -22.22 -12.75
N LEU A 329 61.13 -21.19 -11.89
CA LEU A 329 62.27 -20.28 -11.61
C LEU A 329 62.11 -18.76 -11.90
N HIS A 330 62.59 -17.98 -10.90
CA HIS A 330 62.92 -16.54 -10.81
C HIS A 330 61.74 -15.55 -10.60
N ASP A 331 61.75 -14.58 -9.69
CA ASP A 331 62.65 -14.15 -8.61
C ASP A 331 61.89 -13.14 -7.70
N PRO A 332 62.33 -12.87 -6.46
CA PRO A 332 61.65 -11.98 -5.52
C PRO A 332 62.24 -10.54 -5.45
N LEU A 333 61.43 -9.64 -4.87
CA LEU A 333 61.71 -8.36 -4.14
C LEU A 333 63.09 -7.67 -4.31
N GLN A 334 63.09 -6.33 -4.44
CA GLN A 334 63.61 -5.40 -3.41
C GLN A 334 63.35 -3.90 -3.71
N ILE A 335 62.72 -3.24 -2.71
CA ILE A 335 63.05 -1.96 -2.06
C ILE A 335 63.15 -0.65 -2.89
N LEU A 336 62.19 0.25 -2.65
CA LEU A 336 62.37 1.53 -1.94
C LEU A 336 61.05 1.98 -1.29
#